data_AF-A0A0C3JR54-F1
#
_entry.id   AF-A0A0C3JR54-F1
#
_cell.length_a   1.000
_cell.length_b   1.000
_cell.length_c   1.000
_cell.angle_alpha   90.00
_cell.angle_beta   90.00
_cell.angle_gamma   90.00
#
_symmetry.space_group_name_H-M   'P 1'
#
loop_
_entity.id
_entity.type
_entity.pdbx_description
1 polymer ?
#
loop_
_entity_poly.entity_id
_entity_poly.type
_entity_poly.pdbx_seq_one_letter_code
_entity_poly.pdbx_strand_id
1 'polypeptide(L)'
;MKRLTLVCSIVFILFILVYDLKIGTIPIQDLPVYEASAKTAVQEPAYKTVKVKPGDTVMSIVGSAGSPDDIVKDFEALNPNVKANAIQAGTAYKFPVYP
;
A
#
# COMPACT_ATOMS: atom_id res chain seq x y z
N MET A 1 18.95 -46.46 7.08
CA MET A 1 19.30 -45.07 6.68
C MET A 1 18.35 -44.50 5.62
N LYS A 2 18.30 -45.02 4.38
CA LYS A 2 17.51 -44.43 3.26
C LYS A 2 16.00 -44.23 3.54
N ARG A 3 15.36 -45.16 4.25
CA ARG A 3 13.94 -45.02 4.65
C ARG A 3 13.72 -43.96 5.71
N LEU A 4 14.70 -43.77 6.61
CA LEU A 4 14.64 -42.73 7.63
C LEU A 4 14.83 -41.35 6.99
N THR A 5 15.74 -41.22 6.02
CA THR A 5 15.90 -39.98 5.25
C THR A 5 14.64 -39.62 4.48
N LEU A 6 13.96 -40.60 3.87
CA LEU A 6 12.68 -40.36 3.19
C LEU A 6 11.61 -39.84 4.14
N VAL A 7 11.48 -40.45 5.32
CA VAL A 7 10.50 -40.04 6.34
C VAL A 7 10.81 -38.63 6.84
N CYS A 8 12.07 -38.32 7.15
CA CYS A 8 12.47 -36.98 7.58
C CYS A 8 12.20 -35.93 6.49
N SER A 9 12.47 -36.25 5.21
CA SER A 9 12.18 -35.34 4.10
C SER A 9 10.69 -35.07 3.95
N ILE A 10 9.82 -36.09 4.10
CA ILE A 10 8.37 -35.92 4.05
C ILE A 10 7.88 -35.02 5.20
N VAL A 11 8.37 -35.25 6.42
CA VAL A 11 8.02 -34.42 7.58
C VAL A 11 8.47 -32.98 7.38
N PHE A 12 9.66 -32.76 6.83
CA PHE A 12 10.19 -31.43 6.55
C PHE A 12 9.37 -30.69 5.47
N ILE A 13 8.96 -31.39 4.40
CA ILE A 13 8.09 -30.81 3.36
C ILE A 13 6.74 -30.41 3.96
N LEU A 14 6.11 -31.29 4.75
CA LEU A 14 4.84 -30.98 5.41
C LEU A 14 4.97 -29.79 6.37
N PHE A 15 6.09 -29.70 7.10
CA PHE A 15 6.38 -28.56 7.97
C PHE A 15 6.44 -27.24 7.19
N ILE A 16 7.16 -27.20 6.07
CA ILE A 16 7.23 -25.99 5.22
C ILE A 16 5.85 -25.60 4.71
N LEU A 17 5.06 -26.56 4.23
CA LEU A 17 3.70 -26.29 3.72
C LEU A 17 2.79 -25.71 4.82
N VAL A 18 2.81 -26.30 6.02
CA VAL A 18 2.00 -25.80 7.15
C VAL A 18 2.48 -24.41 7.58
N TYR A 19 3.79 -24.18 7.63
CA TYR A 19 4.36 -22.89 7.99
C TYR A 19 3.98 -21.81 6.97
N ASP A 20 4.11 -22.11 5.68
CA ASP A 20 3.75 -21.20 4.59
C ASP A 20 2.25 -20.91 4.55
N LEU A 21 1.39 -21.92 4.76
CA LEU A 21 -0.07 -21.77 4.83
C LEU A 21 -0.56 -21.01 6.08
N LYS A 22 0.07 -21.20 7.25
CA LYS A 22 -0.37 -20.59 8.52
C LYS A 22 0.24 -19.23 8.81
N ILE A 23 1.55 -19.09 8.60
CA ILE A 23 2.27 -17.86 8.91
C ILE A 23 2.26 -16.94 7.68
N GLY A 24 2.24 -17.50 6.46
CA GLY A 24 2.47 -16.73 5.24
C GLY A 24 3.92 -16.28 5.17
N THR A 25 4.60 -16.54 4.06
CA THR A 25 5.96 -16.00 3.84
C THR A 25 5.94 -14.64 3.18
N ILE A 26 4.77 -14.19 2.75
CA ILE A 26 4.57 -12.83 2.23
C ILE A 26 4.42 -11.92 3.44
N PRO A 27 5.32 -10.95 3.66
CA PRO A 27 5.09 -9.92 4.65
C PRO A 27 3.78 -9.23 4.29
N ILE A 28 2.81 -9.32 5.20
CA ILE A 28 1.65 -8.44 5.16
C ILE A 28 2.26 -7.05 5.32
N GLN A 29 2.37 -6.31 4.21
CA GLN A 29 2.52 -4.87 4.32
C GLN A 29 1.31 -4.42 5.11
N ASP A 30 1.54 -3.75 6.24
CA ASP A 30 0.53 -3.04 7.00
C ASP A 30 -0.05 -1.95 6.09
N LEU A 31 -0.87 -2.35 5.12
CA LEU A 31 -1.81 -1.46 4.49
C LEU A 31 -2.76 -1.07 5.62
N PRO A 32 -2.85 0.22 5.96
CA PRO A 32 -3.61 0.65 7.11
C PRO A 32 -5.06 0.15 6.96
N VAL A 33 -5.46 -0.73 7.88
CA VAL A 33 -6.87 -1.04 8.12
C VAL A 33 -7.49 0.28 8.55
N TYR A 34 -8.29 0.88 7.67
CA TYR A 34 -8.99 2.11 7.96
C TYR A 34 -10.10 1.77 8.97
N GLU A 35 -9.84 2.01 10.25
CA GLU A 35 -10.92 2.19 11.21
C GLU A 35 -11.71 3.41 10.76
N ALA A 36 -12.98 3.20 10.40
CA ALA A 36 -13.90 4.27 10.07
C ALA A 36 -14.20 5.07 11.35
N SER A 37 -13.30 5.98 11.71
CA SER A 37 -13.53 6.96 12.76
C SER A 37 -14.31 8.13 12.18
N ALA A 38 -15.62 8.14 12.44
CA ALA A 38 -16.45 9.30 12.21
C ALA A 38 -16.17 10.36 13.29
N LYS A 39 -15.54 11.49 12.92
CA LYS A 39 -15.92 12.81 13.45
C LYS A 39 -15.16 14.02 12.86
N THR A 40 -15.99 15.05 12.60
CA THR A 40 -15.74 16.50 12.53
C THR A 40 -15.64 17.06 11.12
N ALA A 41 -16.66 17.87 10.76
CA ALA A 41 -16.74 18.68 9.56
C ALA A 41 -15.66 19.78 9.57
N VAL A 42 -14.43 19.38 9.30
CA VAL A 42 -13.48 20.21 8.56
C VAL A 42 -13.85 19.98 7.09
N GLN A 43 -13.81 21.03 6.27
CA GLN A 43 -14.02 20.90 4.83
C GLN A 43 -12.94 19.95 4.30
N GLU A 44 -13.27 18.65 4.21
CA GLU A 44 -12.30 17.65 3.80
C GLU A 44 -11.88 17.97 2.37
N PRO A 45 -10.57 18.05 2.10
CA PRO A 45 -10.11 18.28 0.74
C PRO A 45 -10.69 17.17 -0.14
N ALA A 46 -11.43 17.58 -1.17
CA ALA A 46 -11.97 16.64 -2.14
C ALA A 46 -10.82 15.80 -2.70
N TYR A 47 -10.99 14.48 -2.73
CA TYR A 47 -9.95 13.58 -3.23
C TYR A 47 -10.51 12.58 -4.22
N LYS A 48 -9.65 12.11 -5.12
CA LYS A 48 -9.92 11.00 -6.03
C LYS A 48 -8.95 9.87 -5.77
N THR A 49 -9.45 8.64 -5.78
CA THR A 49 -8.59 7.46 -5.70
C THR A 49 -8.12 7.09 -7.11
N VAL A 50 -6.82 7.06 -7.34
CA VAL A 50 -6.24 6.74 -8.65
C VAL A 50 -5.21 5.63 -8.50
N LYS A 51 -5.31 4.62 -9.38
CA LYS A 51 -4.31 3.57 -9.53
C LYS A 51 -3.15 4.10 -10.38
N VAL A 52 -1.97 4.17 -9.77
CA VAL A 52 -0.75 4.72 -10.39
C VAL A 52 -0.28 3.79 -11.50
N LYS A 53 -0.01 4.33 -12.69
CA LYS A 53 0.60 3.60 -13.81
C LYS A 53 2.11 3.83 -13.84
N PRO A 54 2.89 2.95 -14.49
CA PRO A 54 4.32 3.20 -14.70
C PRO A 54 4.55 4.54 -15.38
N GLY A 55 5.42 5.37 -14.78
CA GLY A 55 5.73 6.72 -15.26
C GLY A 55 4.83 7.84 -14.73
N ASP A 56 3.77 7.52 -13.99
CA ASP A 56 2.96 8.53 -13.31
C ASP A 56 3.72 9.13 -12.12
N THR A 57 3.45 10.41 -11.87
CA THR A 57 3.92 11.15 -10.71
C THR A 57 2.72 11.78 -10.00
N VAL A 58 2.90 12.22 -8.75
CA VAL A 58 1.85 12.96 -8.04
C VAL A 58 1.45 14.20 -8.84
N MET A 59 2.43 14.89 -9.44
CA MET A 59 2.16 16.07 -10.26
C MET A 59 1.40 15.75 -11.54
N SER A 60 1.72 14.64 -12.24
CA SER A 60 1.02 14.30 -13.49
C SER A 60 -0.43 13.85 -13.25
N ILE A 61 -0.74 13.28 -12.09
CA ILE A 61 -2.09 12.83 -11.73
C ILE A 61 -2.98 13.98 -11.24
N VAL A 62 -2.40 14.92 -10.49
CA VAL A 62 -3.10 16.09 -9.95
C VAL A 62 -3.18 17.22 -10.98
N GLY A 63 -2.13 17.41 -11.78
CA GLY A 63 -2.01 18.48 -12.77
C GLY A 63 -1.48 19.79 -12.18
N SER A 64 -1.50 20.86 -12.99
CA SER A 64 -0.99 22.19 -12.65
C SER A 64 -1.98 23.04 -11.83
N ALA A 65 -2.71 22.41 -10.92
CA ALA A 65 -3.82 23.05 -10.21
C ALA A 65 -3.40 23.76 -8.91
N GLY A 66 -2.11 23.73 -8.56
CA GLY A 66 -1.59 24.37 -7.35
C GLY A 66 -0.07 24.46 -7.35
N SER A 67 0.49 25.02 -6.27
CA SER A 67 1.94 25.01 -6.04
C SER A 67 2.42 23.57 -5.83
N PRO A 68 3.60 23.18 -6.34
CA PRO A 68 4.16 21.84 -6.11
C PRO A 68 4.22 21.46 -4.62
N ASP A 69 4.54 22.42 -3.76
CA ASP A 69 4.66 22.19 -2.31
C ASP A 69 3.31 21.89 -1.66
N ASP A 70 2.26 22.60 -2.08
CA ASP A 70 0.90 22.38 -1.57
C ASP A 70 0.38 21.00 -2.02
N ILE A 71 0.61 20.63 -3.27
CA ILE A 71 0.20 19.32 -3.80
C ILE A 71 0.90 18.18 -3.06
N VAL A 72 2.20 18.32 -2.78
CA VAL A 72 2.95 17.33 -2.01
C VAL A 72 2.37 17.23 -0.59
N LYS A 73 2.17 18.36 0.07
CA LYS A 73 1.65 18.40 1.44
C LYS A 73 0.25 17.78 1.54
N ASP A 74 -0.63 18.10 0.62
CA ASP A 74 -2.00 17.60 0.58
C ASP A 74 -2.04 16.11 0.24
N PHE A 75 -1.18 15.66 -0.68
CA PHE A 75 -1.04 14.23 -0.97
C PHE A 75 -0.54 13.44 0.25
N GLU A 76 0.49 13.93 0.95
CA GLU A 76 1.03 13.27 2.15
C GLU A 76 0.03 13.32 3.32
N ALA A 77 -0.80 14.36 3.41
CA ALA A 77 -1.89 14.43 4.38
C ALA A 77 -2.99 13.40 4.08
N LEU A 78 -3.30 13.16 2.81
CA LEU A 78 -4.28 12.16 2.37
C LEU A 78 -3.78 10.71 2.46
N ASN A 79 -2.46 10.50 2.42
CA ASN A 79 -1.82 9.18 2.44
C ASN A 79 -0.73 9.13 3.52
N PRO A 80 -1.13 8.98 4.80
CA PRO A 80 -0.18 8.93 5.89
C PRO A 80 0.83 7.77 5.66
N ASN A 81 2.11 8.05 5.92
CA ASN A 81 3.26 7.16 5.69
C ASN A 81 3.68 6.96 4.23
N VAL A 82 3.08 7.65 3.28
CA VAL A 82 3.50 7.62 1.87
C VAL A 82 4.09 8.97 1.49
N LYS A 83 5.34 8.97 1.02
CA LYS A 83 5.98 10.16 0.46
C LYS A 83 5.55 10.36 -0.98
N ALA A 84 5.32 11.61 -1.39
CA ALA A 84 4.85 11.94 -2.74
C ALA A 84 5.80 11.44 -3.85
N ASN A 85 7.10 11.36 -3.57
CA ASN A 85 8.12 10.86 -4.50
C ASN A 85 8.31 9.33 -4.46
N ALA A 86 7.62 8.62 -3.57
CA ALA A 86 7.78 7.19 -3.33
C ALA A 86 6.56 6.36 -3.76
N ILE A 87 5.67 6.95 -4.56
CA ILE A 87 4.48 6.24 -5.07
C ILE A 87 4.88 5.06 -5.95
N GLN A 88 4.11 3.98 -5.88
CA GLN A 88 4.39 2.75 -6.61
C GLN A 88 3.35 2.49 -7.69
N ALA A 89 3.82 2.11 -8.88
CA ALA A 89 2.95 1.67 -9.95
C ALA A 89 2.17 0.41 -9.53
N GLY A 90 0.88 0.37 -9.89
CA GLY A 90 -0.04 -0.70 -9.51
C GLY A 90 -0.75 -0.47 -8.18
N THR A 91 -0.31 0.50 -7.37
CA THR A 91 -0.96 0.87 -6.10
C THR A 91 -1.95 2.01 -6.30
N ALA A 92 -3.05 1.99 -5.54
CA ALA A 92 -4.03 3.06 -5.53
C ALA A 92 -3.80 3.99 -4.35
N TYR A 93 -3.73 5.30 -4.61
CA TYR A 93 -3.57 6.34 -3.59
C TYR A 93 -4.68 7.38 -3.73
N LYS A 94 -4.87 8.18 -2.67
CA LYS A 94 -5.78 9.33 -2.67
C LYS A 94 -5.04 10.56 -3.18
N PHE A 95 -5.55 11.20 -4.22
CA PHE A 95 -4.98 12.43 -4.77
C PHE A 95 -5.92 13.60 -4.50
N PRO A 96 -5.40 14.77 -4.09
CA PRO A 96 -6.23 15.95 -3.88
C PRO A 96 -6.84 16.40 -5.22
N VAL A 97 -8.06 16.92 -5.14
CA VAL A 97 -8.81 17.51 -6.25
C VAL A 97 -9.05 18.96 -5.91
N TYR A 98 -8.50 19.84 -6.74
CA TYR A 98 -8.75 21.27 -6.65
C TYR A 98 -9.96 21.64 -7.51
N PRO A 99 -10.79 22.60 -7.06
CA PRO A 99 -11.92 23.11 -7.83
C PRO A 99 -11.52 23.85 -9.10
#